data_AF-A0A4Q2YL27-F1
#
_entry.id   AF-A0A4Q2YL27-F1
#
_cell.length_a   1.000
_cell.length_b   1.000
_cell.length_c   1.000
_cell.angle_alpha   90.00
_cell.angle_beta   90.00
_cell.angle_gamma   90.00
#
_symmetry.space_group_name_H-M   'P 1'
#
loop_
_entity.id
_entity.type
_entity.pdbx_description
1 polymer ?
#
loop_
_entity_poly.entity_id
_entity_poly.type
_entity_poly.pdbx_seq_one_letter_code
_entity_poly.pdbx_strand_id
1 'polypeptide(L)'
;MDVRQLLGTGDLSSQGYLLRLLHGSQESRQCLEDTDGKLYFSWKAYGLEKDRPISLLASEMTDDALKLKGEPFELLQEGGKPISAEGQVMMKRGDWYYLFYSTKGCCGRGCDYQLEVSRAKSLKGPWEPSPVNPILTGDDAWKCPGHGTLVTLPDKRDYFLYHAYNTRENVYTGRQGLLGEVIWQDNGWPVFAGGPNPLPSAASPFGKS
;
A
#
# COMPACT_ATOMS: atom_id res chain seq x y z
N MET A 1 19.84 0.83 12.41
CA MET A 1 19.82 -0.49 11.73
C MET A 1 20.31 -0.32 10.30
N ASP A 2 21.12 -1.23 9.74
CA ASP A 2 21.62 -1.15 8.36
C ASP A 2 20.55 -1.65 7.37
N VAL A 3 20.12 -0.81 6.42
CA VAL A 3 19.19 -1.14 5.35
C VAL A 3 19.81 -2.14 4.37
N ARG A 4 21.14 -2.25 4.27
CA ARG A 4 21.81 -3.34 3.52
C ARG A 4 21.71 -4.70 4.19
N GLN A 5 21.44 -4.75 5.50
CA GLN A 5 21.03 -6.01 6.14
C GLN A 5 19.54 -6.32 5.87
N LEU A 6 18.81 -5.37 5.28
CA LEU A 6 17.47 -5.53 4.68
C LEU A 6 17.57 -5.81 3.15
N LEU A 7 18.60 -5.32 2.47
CA LEU A 7 18.79 -5.36 1.02
C LEU A 7 19.97 -6.28 0.66
N GLY A 8 19.70 -7.47 0.11
CA GLY A 8 20.75 -8.39 -0.36
C GLY A 8 21.74 -7.72 -1.32
N THR A 9 23.01 -8.17 -1.31
CA THR A 9 24.11 -7.59 -2.10
C THR A 9 23.93 -7.84 -3.60
N GLY A 10 23.50 -6.82 -4.35
CA GLY A 10 23.45 -6.79 -5.81
C GLY A 10 23.90 -5.42 -6.33
N ASP A 11 24.60 -5.43 -7.47
CA ASP A 11 25.24 -4.27 -8.10
C ASP A 11 24.24 -3.17 -8.53
N LEU A 12 24.66 -1.90 -8.40
CA LEU A 12 23.84 -0.72 -8.07
C LEU A 12 23.53 0.23 -9.25
N SER A 13 23.39 -0.24 -10.49
CA SER A 13 23.38 0.67 -11.65
C SER A 13 22.04 0.94 -12.34
N SER A 14 20.97 0.17 -12.14
CA SER A 14 19.66 0.53 -12.72
C SER A 14 18.54 -0.38 -12.24
N GLN A 15 17.38 0.23 -11.95
CA GLN A 15 16.08 -0.40 -11.66
C GLN A 15 15.83 -0.82 -10.20
N GLY A 16 14.55 -0.72 -9.82
CA GLY A 16 14.09 -0.54 -8.45
C GLY A 16 14.45 -1.65 -7.47
N TYR A 17 14.52 -1.24 -6.21
CA TYR A 17 14.95 -2.07 -5.08
C TYR A 17 14.05 -3.30 -4.88
N LEU A 18 14.66 -4.50 -4.93
CA LEU A 18 14.07 -5.76 -4.49
C LEU A 18 14.68 -6.14 -3.11
N LEU A 19 13.84 -6.32 -2.08
CA LEU A 19 14.27 -6.38 -0.66
C LEU A 19 14.12 -7.79 -0.04
N ARG A 20 15.12 -8.26 0.73
CA ARG A 20 15.14 -9.60 1.37
C ARG A 20 14.77 -9.52 2.86
N LEU A 21 14.12 -10.56 3.38
CA LEU A 21 13.36 -10.57 4.65
C LEU A 21 14.22 -10.36 5.92
N LEU A 22 13.82 -9.42 6.80
CA LEU A 22 14.10 -9.55 8.25
C LEU A 22 13.28 -10.71 8.80
N HIS A 23 13.84 -11.42 9.78
CA HIS A 23 13.06 -12.31 10.63
C HIS A 23 11.92 -11.50 11.28
N GLY A 24 10.67 -11.81 10.92
CA GLY A 24 9.47 -11.16 11.46
C GLY A 24 8.91 -9.97 10.68
N SER A 25 9.57 -9.50 9.61
CA SER A 25 8.98 -8.51 8.68
C SER A 25 8.41 -9.22 7.44
N GLN A 26 7.17 -8.93 7.05
CA GLN A 26 6.52 -9.55 5.89
C GLN A 26 6.19 -8.51 4.79
N GLU A 27 6.49 -8.89 3.54
CA GLU A 27 5.84 -8.59 2.25
C GLU A 27 5.56 -7.15 1.77
N SER A 28 5.46 -6.10 2.61
CA SER A 28 5.09 -4.75 2.13
C SER A 28 5.94 -3.64 2.72
N ARG A 29 6.57 -2.86 1.84
CA ARG A 29 7.60 -1.87 2.17
C ARG A 29 7.50 -0.68 1.23
N GLN A 30 7.77 0.51 1.76
CA GLN A 30 7.77 1.72 0.97
C GLN A 30 8.80 2.73 1.50
N CYS A 31 9.54 3.37 0.59
CA CYS A 31 10.29 4.58 0.87
C CYS A 31 9.48 5.82 0.43
N LEU A 32 9.52 6.87 1.23
CA LEU A 32 8.85 8.15 0.98
C LEU A 32 9.81 9.29 1.35
N GLU A 33 9.81 10.36 0.58
CA GLU A 33 10.39 11.65 0.99
C GLU A 33 9.29 12.56 1.59
N ASP A 34 9.51 13.04 2.80
CA ASP A 34 8.63 14.01 3.48
C ASP A 34 8.97 15.45 3.04
N THR A 35 8.08 16.39 3.34
CA THR A 35 8.21 17.84 3.11
C THR A 35 9.44 18.50 3.67
N ASP A 36 10.05 17.92 4.70
CA ASP A 36 11.30 18.41 5.28
C ASP A 36 12.55 17.88 4.56
N GLY A 37 12.36 17.17 3.43
CA GLY A 37 13.42 16.56 2.63
C GLY A 37 13.96 15.26 3.21
N LYS A 38 13.39 14.75 4.31
CA LYS A 38 13.85 13.51 4.93
C LYS A 38 13.20 12.31 4.29
N LEU A 39 13.96 11.23 4.23
CA LEU A 39 13.51 9.93 3.77
C LEU A 39 12.94 9.13 4.95
N TYR A 40 11.86 8.41 4.68
CA TYR A 40 11.21 7.51 5.61
C TYR A 40 11.03 6.14 4.97
N PHE A 41 11.27 5.10 5.74
CA PHE A 41 10.99 3.73 5.38
C PHE A 41 9.81 3.22 6.19
N SER A 42 8.81 2.64 5.53
CA SER A 42 7.68 1.98 6.18
C SER A 42 7.63 0.48 5.86
N TRP A 43 7.15 -0.32 6.79
CA TRP A 43 7.00 -1.76 6.61
C TRP A 43 5.86 -2.33 7.47
N LYS A 44 5.27 -3.43 7.00
CA LYS A 44 4.46 -4.32 7.83
C LYS A 44 5.35 -5.09 8.79
N ALA A 45 5.11 -4.90 10.08
CA ALA A 45 5.76 -5.63 11.16
C ALA A 45 4.81 -6.67 11.78
N TYR A 46 5.38 -7.80 12.19
CA TYR A 46 4.71 -8.81 13.02
C TYR A 46 3.55 -9.55 12.32
N GLY A 47 2.66 -10.17 13.11
CA GLY A 47 1.56 -10.99 12.61
C GLY A 47 1.89 -12.46 12.33
N LEU A 48 3.12 -12.90 12.63
CA LEU A 48 3.49 -14.32 12.60
C LEU A 48 3.39 -14.98 13.98
N GLU A 49 3.36 -14.18 15.03
CA GLU A 49 3.20 -14.59 16.41
C GLU A 49 1.73 -14.46 16.81
N LYS A 50 1.18 -15.45 17.51
CA LYS A 50 -0.25 -15.50 17.87
C LYS A 50 -0.71 -14.29 18.69
N ASP A 51 0.16 -13.79 19.56
CA ASP A 51 -0.18 -12.75 20.55
C ASP A 51 0.39 -11.37 20.19
N ARG A 52 0.92 -11.21 18.97
CA ARG A 52 1.47 -9.94 18.50
C ARG A 52 0.71 -9.43 17.27
N PRO A 53 -0.06 -8.34 17.41
CA PRO A 53 -0.84 -7.81 16.29
C PRO A 53 0.08 -7.35 15.16
N ILE A 54 -0.46 -7.33 13.95
CA ILE A 54 0.18 -6.69 12.80
C ILE A 54 0.21 -5.17 13.05
N SER A 55 1.36 -4.57 12.76
CA SER A 55 1.60 -3.13 12.84
C SER A 55 2.16 -2.61 11.52
N LEU A 56 1.77 -1.40 11.13
CA LEU A 56 2.47 -0.66 10.08
C LEU A 56 3.43 0.32 10.74
N LEU A 57 4.72 0.02 10.67
CA LEU A 57 5.77 0.86 11.26
C LEU A 57 6.41 1.76 10.21
N ALA A 58 6.94 2.89 10.65
CA ALA A 58 7.83 3.74 9.88
C ALA A 58 9.02 4.24 10.72
N SER A 59 10.11 4.56 10.05
CA SER A 59 11.30 5.17 10.66
C SER A 59 11.99 6.09 9.66
N GLU A 60 12.58 7.17 10.16
CA GLU A 60 13.42 8.05 9.35
C GLU A 60 14.64 7.26 8.82
N MET A 61 15.13 7.60 7.64
CA MET A 61 16.33 7.03 7.05
C MET A 61 17.49 8.03 7.12
N THR A 62 18.72 7.53 7.04
CA THR A 62 19.88 8.36 6.70
C THR A 62 19.74 8.94 5.29
N ASP A 63 20.43 10.06 5.06
CA ASP A 63 20.38 10.79 3.78
C ASP A 63 20.84 9.93 2.59
N ASP A 64 21.69 8.92 2.84
CA ASP A 64 22.11 7.93 1.84
C ASP A 64 21.09 6.79 1.62
N ALA A 65 19.97 6.80 2.34
CA ALA A 65 18.93 5.77 2.39
C ALA A 65 19.43 4.37 2.81
N LEU A 66 20.60 4.27 3.46
CA LEU A 66 21.20 2.99 3.82
C LEU A 66 20.98 2.58 5.27
N LYS A 67 20.44 3.44 6.14
CA LYS A 67 20.20 3.10 7.56
C LYS A 67 18.90 3.72 8.06
N LEU A 68 18.28 3.09 9.04
CA LEU A 68 17.20 3.69 9.83
C LEU A 68 17.78 4.55 10.97
N LYS A 69 17.16 5.70 11.23
CA LYS A 69 17.47 6.68 12.28
C LYS A 69 16.35 6.74 13.31
N GLY A 70 16.75 6.73 14.58
CA GLY A 70 15.83 6.78 15.72
C GLY A 70 14.99 5.52 15.87
N GLU A 71 14.01 5.60 16.77
CA GLU A 71 13.06 4.51 17.03
C GLU A 71 11.93 4.51 15.99
N PRO A 72 11.52 3.34 15.48
CA PRO A 72 10.32 3.20 14.68
C PRO A 72 9.07 3.72 15.41
N PHE A 73 8.12 4.25 14.66
CA PHE A 73 6.80 4.66 15.16
C PHE A 73 5.68 3.96 14.39
N GLU A 74 4.53 3.83 15.04
CA GLU A 74 3.31 3.29 14.42
C GLU A 74 2.73 4.33 13.46
N LEU A 75 2.53 3.93 12.19
CA LEU A 75 1.83 4.73 11.19
C LEU A 75 0.33 4.72 11.49
N LEU A 76 -0.29 3.54 11.46
CA LEU A 76 -1.74 3.41 11.42
C LEU A 76 -2.28 2.81 12.72
N GLN A 77 -2.92 3.66 13.53
CA GLN A 77 -3.47 3.27 14.83
C GLN A 77 -4.79 3.97 15.14
N GLU A 78 -5.64 3.28 15.89
CA GLU A 78 -6.90 3.80 16.43
C GLU A 78 -6.92 3.56 17.95
N GLY A 79 -7.19 4.62 18.74
CA GLY A 79 -7.22 4.52 20.20
C GLY A 79 -5.90 4.00 20.81
N GLY A 80 -4.77 4.28 20.17
CA GLY A 80 -3.44 3.80 20.58
C GLY A 80 -3.17 2.32 20.30
N LYS A 81 -4.00 1.66 19.48
CA LYS A 81 -3.81 0.28 19.06
C LYS A 81 -3.53 0.21 17.55
N PRO A 82 -2.61 -0.64 17.10
CA PRO A 82 -2.33 -0.79 15.68
C PRO A 82 -3.54 -1.36 14.95
N ILE A 83 -3.77 -0.86 13.73
CA ILE A 83 -4.73 -1.45 12.81
C ILE A 83 -4.00 -2.56 12.04
N SER A 84 -4.57 -3.76 12.03
CA SER A 84 -4.04 -4.90 11.29
C SER A 84 -4.17 -4.67 9.79
N ALA A 85 -3.10 -4.16 9.18
CA ALA A 85 -3.03 -3.78 7.78
C ALA A 85 -1.68 -4.16 7.14
N GLU A 86 -1.65 -4.23 5.82
CA GLU A 86 -0.44 -4.47 5.02
C GLU A 86 -0.54 -3.81 3.65
N GLY A 87 0.49 -3.96 2.81
CA GLY A 87 0.45 -3.47 1.42
C GLY A 87 0.42 -1.94 1.36
N GLN A 88 1.07 -1.28 2.32
CA GLN A 88 0.97 0.16 2.47
C GLN A 88 1.68 0.90 1.34
N VAL A 89 0.97 1.87 0.75
CA VAL A 89 1.52 2.84 -0.19
C VAL A 89 1.00 4.23 0.15
N MET A 90 1.92 5.15 0.34
CA MET A 90 1.68 6.55 0.64
C MET A 90 1.89 7.43 -0.58
N MET A 91 1.08 8.46 -0.68
CA MET A 91 1.34 9.62 -1.53
C MET A 91 1.07 10.90 -0.76
N LYS A 92 1.68 12.00 -1.22
CA LYS A 92 1.29 13.34 -0.76
C LYS A 92 0.44 14.04 -1.83
N ARG A 93 -0.68 14.64 -1.42
CA ARG A 93 -1.53 15.48 -2.29
C ARG A 93 -2.03 16.67 -1.49
N GLY A 94 -1.59 17.87 -1.89
CA GLY A 94 -1.83 19.09 -1.12
C GLY A 94 -1.18 19.01 0.27
N ASP A 95 -1.96 19.33 1.31
CA ASP A 95 -1.53 19.29 2.71
C ASP A 95 -1.69 17.91 3.36
N TRP A 96 -2.12 16.90 2.60
CA TRP A 96 -2.44 15.58 3.11
C TRP A 96 -1.47 14.53 2.59
N TYR A 97 -1.03 13.67 3.49
CA TYR A 97 -0.58 12.32 3.19
C TYR A 97 -1.78 11.42 3.06
N TYR A 98 -1.82 10.58 2.04
CA TYR A 98 -2.80 9.50 1.88
C TYR A 98 -2.06 8.18 1.99
N LEU A 99 -2.51 7.32 2.89
CA LEU A 99 -2.03 5.96 3.10
C LEU A 99 -3.08 5.01 2.55
N PHE A 100 -2.79 4.36 1.44
CA PHE A 100 -3.55 3.22 0.95
C PHE A 100 -2.99 1.98 1.60
N TYR A 101 -3.85 1.12 2.12
CA TYR A 101 -3.46 -0.10 2.80
C TYR A 101 -4.54 -1.16 2.63
N SER A 102 -4.15 -2.41 2.73
CA SER A 102 -5.09 -3.53 2.64
C SER A 102 -5.33 -4.13 4.01
N THR A 103 -6.59 -4.48 4.27
CA THR A 103 -7.04 -5.12 5.50
C THR A 103 -7.62 -6.50 5.18
N LYS A 104 -7.95 -7.25 6.24
CA LYS A 104 -8.49 -8.62 6.17
C LYS A 104 -7.50 -9.62 5.53
N GLY A 105 -7.97 -10.81 5.17
CA GLY A 105 -7.11 -11.92 4.73
C GLY A 105 -6.79 -11.88 3.24
N CYS A 106 -5.51 -11.70 2.89
CA CYS A 106 -5.05 -11.65 1.48
C CYS A 106 -5.26 -12.96 0.71
N CYS A 107 -5.14 -14.09 1.40
CA CYS A 107 -4.66 -15.30 0.76
C CYS A 107 -5.42 -16.53 1.24
N GLY A 108 -5.67 -17.46 0.32
CA GLY A 108 -6.38 -18.72 0.59
C GLY A 108 -7.80 -18.75 0.03
N ARG A 109 -8.48 -19.90 0.18
CA ARG A 109 -9.79 -20.13 -0.44
C ARG A 109 -10.86 -19.13 0.04
N GLY A 110 -10.81 -18.76 1.32
CA GLY A 110 -11.73 -17.82 1.97
C GLY A 110 -11.15 -16.42 2.14
N CYS A 111 -10.25 -15.97 1.27
CA CYS A 111 -9.76 -14.60 1.31
C CYS A 111 -10.93 -13.60 1.17
N ASP A 112 -10.79 -12.47 1.84
CA ASP A 112 -11.76 -11.37 1.90
C ASP A 112 -11.06 -10.00 1.88
N TYR A 113 -9.84 -9.98 1.32
CA TYR A 113 -8.97 -8.82 1.18
C TYR A 113 -9.68 -7.62 0.55
N GLN A 114 -9.36 -6.44 1.06
CA GLN A 114 -9.93 -5.18 0.59
C GLN A 114 -8.90 -4.06 0.72
N LEU A 115 -9.08 -2.99 -0.06
CA LEU A 115 -8.27 -1.78 0.00
C LEU A 115 -9.02 -0.67 0.73
N GLU A 116 -8.32 -0.04 1.65
CA GLU A 116 -8.76 1.12 2.40
C GLU A 116 -7.78 2.28 2.17
N VAL A 117 -8.24 3.49 2.47
CA VAL A 117 -7.40 4.69 2.48
C VAL A 117 -7.68 5.52 3.73
N SER A 118 -6.60 6.05 4.30
CA SER A 118 -6.64 7.04 5.38
C SER A 118 -5.78 8.24 4.99
N ARG A 119 -6.03 9.41 5.56
CA ARG A 119 -5.17 10.59 5.35
C ARG A 119 -4.73 11.25 6.65
N ALA A 120 -3.59 11.93 6.62
CA ALA A 120 -3.03 12.66 7.76
C ALA A 120 -2.23 13.87 7.30
N LYS A 121 -2.09 14.89 8.15
CA LYS A 121 -1.21 16.04 7.87
C LYS A 121 0.26 15.79 8.22
N SER A 122 0.54 14.71 8.93
CA SER A 122 1.88 14.26 9.31
C SER A 122 1.95 12.74 9.24
N LEU A 123 3.12 12.19 8.95
CA LEU A 123 3.36 10.73 8.95
C LEU A 123 3.05 10.09 10.30
N LYS A 124 3.21 10.82 11.41
CA LYS A 124 2.86 10.35 12.76
C LYS A 124 1.36 10.43 13.08
N GLY A 125 0.54 10.80 12.09
CA GLY A 125 -0.89 10.94 12.24
C GLY A 125 -1.30 12.23 12.96
N PRO A 126 -2.54 12.27 13.53
CA PRO A 126 -3.53 11.20 13.46
C PRO A 126 -3.96 10.92 12.02
N TRP A 127 -4.22 9.64 11.72
CA TRP A 127 -4.75 9.21 10.43
C TRP A 127 -6.27 9.11 10.52
N GLU A 128 -6.96 9.87 9.67
CA GLU A 128 -8.41 9.78 9.52
C GLU A 128 -8.74 8.78 8.40
N PRO A 129 -9.61 7.77 8.65
CA PRO A 129 -10.05 6.86 7.60
C PRO A 129 -11.04 7.53 6.66
N SER A 130 -11.03 7.12 5.39
CA SER A 130 -12.06 7.54 4.44
C SER A 130 -13.45 7.09 4.90
N PRO A 131 -14.48 7.96 4.80
CA PRO A 131 -15.84 7.61 5.20
C PRO A 131 -16.50 6.55 4.32
N VAL A 132 -15.88 6.23 3.17
CA VAL A 132 -16.36 5.22 2.21
C VAL A 132 -15.45 3.99 2.16
N ASN A 133 -14.58 3.80 3.15
CA ASN A 133 -13.79 2.57 3.25
C ASN A 133 -14.72 1.33 3.38
N PRO A 134 -14.38 0.19 2.74
CA PRO A 134 -13.26 0.03 1.81
C PRO A 134 -13.51 0.71 0.46
N ILE A 135 -12.48 1.34 -0.10
CA ILE A 135 -12.55 1.95 -1.43
C ILE A 135 -12.45 0.94 -2.57
N LEU A 136 -12.02 -0.30 -2.28
CA LEU A 136 -12.00 -1.43 -3.20
C LEU A 136 -12.24 -2.75 -2.45
N THR A 137 -13.17 -3.56 -2.92
CA THR A 137 -13.55 -4.86 -2.36
C THR A 137 -13.97 -5.82 -3.47
N GLY A 138 -13.95 -7.12 -3.18
CA GLY A 138 -14.26 -8.16 -4.17
C GLY A 138 -15.72 -8.21 -4.59
N ASP A 139 -15.97 -8.82 -5.74
CA ASP A 139 -17.29 -9.13 -6.31
C ASP A 139 -17.32 -10.56 -6.91
N ASP A 140 -18.37 -10.85 -7.69
CA ASP A 140 -18.58 -12.14 -8.33
C ASP A 140 -17.55 -12.45 -9.44
N ALA A 141 -16.81 -11.47 -9.95
CA ALA A 141 -15.82 -11.63 -11.01
C ALA A 141 -14.38 -11.65 -10.47
N TRP A 142 -14.11 -10.82 -9.47
CA TRP A 142 -12.80 -10.59 -8.89
C TRP A 142 -12.88 -10.55 -7.38
N LYS A 143 -12.19 -11.46 -6.71
CA LYS A 143 -12.15 -11.49 -5.24
C LYS A 143 -10.80 -11.05 -4.69
N CYS A 144 -10.85 -10.56 -3.45
CA CYS A 144 -9.68 -10.21 -2.64
C CYS A 144 -8.76 -9.17 -3.30
N PRO A 145 -9.29 -8.04 -3.82
CA PRO A 145 -8.45 -7.01 -4.40
C PRO A 145 -7.67 -6.24 -3.34
N GLY A 146 -6.41 -5.93 -3.61
CA GLY A 146 -5.59 -5.11 -2.72
C GLY A 146 -4.10 -5.21 -3.05
N HIS A 147 -3.27 -4.73 -2.10
CA HIS A 147 -1.81 -4.67 -2.17
C HIS A 147 -1.31 -4.18 -3.52
N GLY A 148 -1.24 -2.86 -3.64
CA GLY A 148 -0.94 -2.22 -4.89
C GLY A 148 -0.05 -1.00 -4.73
N THR A 149 0.11 -0.30 -5.84
CA THR A 149 0.85 0.95 -5.91
C THR A 149 0.05 1.97 -6.72
N LEU A 150 0.15 3.23 -6.32
CA LEU A 150 -0.44 4.35 -7.05
C LEU A 150 0.56 4.88 -8.07
N VAL A 151 0.08 5.18 -9.28
CA VAL A 151 0.86 5.76 -10.37
C VAL A 151 0.13 6.98 -10.89
N THR A 152 0.79 8.13 -10.87
CA THR A 152 0.30 9.37 -11.50
C THR A 152 0.82 9.46 -12.92
N LEU A 153 -0.08 9.59 -13.89
CA LEU A 153 0.26 9.75 -15.30
C LEU A 153 0.66 11.19 -15.64
N PRO A 154 1.31 11.44 -16.80
CA PRO A 154 1.69 12.78 -17.24
C PRO A 154 0.52 13.77 -17.34
N ASP A 155 -0.68 13.28 -17.68
CA ASP A 155 -1.93 14.04 -17.76
C ASP A 155 -2.61 14.26 -16.40
N LYS A 156 -1.93 13.93 -15.30
CA LYS A 156 -2.35 14.11 -13.91
C LYS A 156 -3.50 13.20 -13.45
N ARG A 157 -3.87 12.18 -14.23
CA ARG A 157 -4.75 11.11 -13.74
C ARG A 157 -3.96 10.13 -12.89
N ASP A 158 -4.62 9.62 -11.85
CA ASP A 158 -4.04 8.65 -10.94
C ASP A 158 -4.65 7.27 -11.22
N TYR A 159 -3.80 6.25 -11.23
CA TYR A 159 -4.19 4.86 -11.37
C TYR A 159 -3.60 4.03 -10.23
N PHE A 160 -4.36 3.04 -9.77
CA PHE A 160 -3.90 2.09 -8.78
C PHE A 160 -3.69 0.73 -9.46
N LEU A 161 -2.46 0.23 -9.45
CA LEU A 161 -2.10 -1.11 -9.87
C LEU A 161 -2.20 -2.02 -8.64
N TYR A 162 -3.05 -3.02 -8.67
CA TYR A 162 -3.29 -3.93 -7.54
C TYR A 162 -3.44 -5.36 -8.05
N HIS A 163 -3.50 -6.32 -7.13
CA HIS A 163 -3.80 -7.69 -7.48
C HIS A 163 -5.20 -8.10 -7.04
N ALA A 164 -5.78 -9.09 -7.72
CA ALA A 164 -7.00 -9.80 -7.32
C ALA A 164 -6.97 -11.25 -7.84
N TYR A 165 -7.95 -12.06 -7.44
CA TYR A 165 -8.18 -13.39 -8.00
C TYR A 165 -9.41 -13.38 -8.90
N ASN A 166 -9.30 -13.86 -10.14
CA ASN A 166 -10.46 -14.11 -10.98
C ASN A 166 -11.24 -15.32 -10.42
N THR A 167 -12.55 -15.15 -10.23
CA THR A 167 -13.43 -16.17 -9.64
C THR A 167 -13.71 -17.35 -10.56
N ARG A 168 -13.46 -17.20 -11.87
CA ARG A 168 -13.64 -18.24 -12.90
C ARG A 168 -12.40 -19.09 -13.10
N GLU A 169 -11.28 -18.66 -12.54
CA GLU A 169 -9.99 -19.34 -12.65
C GLU A 169 -9.75 -20.27 -11.45
N ASN A 170 -8.79 -21.18 -11.59
CA ASN A 170 -8.40 -22.08 -10.50
C ASN A 170 -7.27 -21.48 -9.64
N VAL A 171 -6.98 -22.14 -8.52
CA VAL A 171 -5.97 -21.68 -7.56
C VAL A 171 -4.55 -21.58 -8.13
N TYR A 172 -4.24 -22.28 -9.23
CA TYR A 172 -2.92 -22.25 -9.87
C TYR A 172 -2.69 -21.00 -10.73
N THR A 173 -3.75 -20.34 -11.20
CA THR A 173 -3.64 -19.04 -11.90
C THR A 173 -3.07 -17.96 -10.96
N GLY A 174 -3.26 -18.13 -9.65
CA GLY A 174 -2.74 -17.22 -8.65
C GLY A 174 -3.39 -15.83 -8.74
N ARG A 175 -2.65 -14.84 -8.25
CA ARG A 175 -3.07 -13.43 -8.24
C ARG A 175 -2.76 -12.80 -9.59
N GLN A 176 -3.69 -12.02 -10.13
CA GLN A 176 -3.54 -11.32 -11.40
C GLN A 176 -3.44 -9.82 -11.15
N GLY A 177 -2.65 -9.11 -11.97
CA GLY A 177 -2.53 -7.65 -11.91
C GLY A 177 -3.71 -6.97 -12.60
N LEU A 178 -4.34 -6.02 -11.91
CA LEU A 178 -5.41 -5.17 -12.39
C LEU A 178 -5.03 -3.71 -12.23
N LEU A 179 -5.57 -2.86 -13.09
CA LEU A 179 -5.36 -1.42 -13.06
C LEU A 179 -6.72 -0.72 -13.00
N GLY A 180 -6.89 0.16 -12.01
CA GLY A 180 -8.12 0.95 -11.85
C GLY A 180 -7.80 2.44 -11.73
N GLU A 181 -8.62 3.27 -12.37
CA GLU A 181 -8.48 4.73 -12.26
C GLU A 181 -8.98 5.22 -10.91
N VAL A 182 -8.19 6.08 -10.26
CA VAL A 182 -8.52 6.73 -8.99
C VAL A 182 -8.97 8.15 -9.26
N ILE A 183 -10.22 8.43 -8.89
CA ILE A 183 -10.87 9.73 -9.00
C ILE A 183 -10.85 10.42 -7.65
N TRP A 184 -10.39 11.67 -7.65
CA TRP A 184 -10.37 12.52 -6.48
C TRP A 184 -11.62 13.36 -6.43
N GLN A 185 -12.45 13.13 -5.42
CA GLN A 185 -13.68 13.88 -5.20
C GLN A 185 -13.40 15.26 -4.61
N ASP A 186 -14.37 16.17 -4.72
CA ASP A 186 -14.28 17.54 -4.19
C ASP A 186 -14.07 17.58 -2.67
N ASN A 187 -14.51 16.55 -1.95
CA ASN A 187 -14.29 16.40 -0.51
C ASN A 187 -12.85 15.95 -0.14
N GLY A 188 -11.99 15.76 -1.15
CA GLY A 188 -10.60 15.38 -1.00
C GLY A 188 -10.38 13.89 -0.72
N TRP A 189 -11.34 13.01 -1.02
CA TRP A 189 -11.18 11.55 -0.88
C TRP A 189 -11.10 10.84 -2.23
N PRO A 190 -10.18 9.88 -2.40
CA PRO A 190 -10.08 9.09 -3.60
C PRO A 190 -11.13 7.97 -3.61
N VAL A 191 -11.67 7.69 -4.80
CA VAL A 191 -12.53 6.52 -5.09
C VAL A 191 -12.12 5.93 -6.43
N PHE A 192 -12.46 4.67 -6.69
CA PHE A 192 -12.29 4.10 -8.01
C PHE A 192 -13.39 4.59 -8.98
N ALA A 193 -13.02 4.89 -10.23
CA ALA A 193 -13.94 5.41 -11.25
C ALA A 193 -15.17 4.51 -11.52
N GLY A 194 -15.05 3.21 -11.24
CA GLY A 194 -16.10 2.19 -11.41
C GLY A 194 -16.87 1.84 -10.14
N GLY A 195 -16.66 2.57 -9.04
CA GLY A 195 -17.13 2.17 -7.72
C GLY A 195 -16.18 1.19 -7.02
N PRO A 196 -16.60 0.59 -5.89
CA PRO A 196 -15.68 -0.11 -4.99
C PRO A 196 -15.34 -1.54 -5.46
N ASN A 197 -15.56 -1.90 -6.71
CA ASN A 197 -15.30 -3.25 -7.23
C ASN A 197 -14.36 -3.21 -8.44
N PRO A 198 -13.51 -4.24 -8.63
CA PRO A 198 -12.65 -4.32 -9.81
C PRO A 198 -13.47 -4.37 -11.10
N LEU A 199 -13.14 -3.49 -12.05
CA LEU A 199 -13.78 -3.52 -13.35
C LEU A 199 -13.25 -4.69 -14.20
N PRO A 200 -14.12 -5.40 -14.95
CA PRO A 200 -13.70 -6.48 -15.84
C PRO A 200 -12.88 -5.96 -17.03
N SER A 201 -13.03 -4.67 -17.36
CA SER A 201 -12.26 -3.96 -18.38
C SER A 201 -12.28 -2.46 -18.08
N ALA A 202 -11.20 -1.76 -18.43
CA ALA A 202 -11.12 -0.31 -18.38
C ALA A 202 -10.57 0.25 -19.71
N ALA A 203 -10.84 1.51 -19.99
CA ALA A 203 -10.19 2.18 -21.12
C ALA A 203 -8.67 2.23 -20.88
N SER A 204 -7.89 2.00 -21.93
CA SER A 204 -6.44 2.22 -21.88
C SER A 204 -6.17 3.67 -21.45
N PRO A 205 -5.27 3.91 -20.47
CA PRO A 205 -4.92 5.26 -20.05
C PRO A 205 -4.31 6.09 -21.19
N PHE A 206 -3.72 5.45 -22.20
CA PHE A 206 -3.07 6.14 -23.33
C PHE A 206 -3.98 6.25 -24.57
N GLY A 207 -5.27 5.89 -24.45
CA GLY A 207 -6.16 5.74 -25.61
C GLY A 207 -5.94 4.41 -26.35
N LYS A 208 -6.75 4.16 -27.38
CA LYS A 208 -6.52 3.05 -28.30
C LYS A 208 -5.33 3.42 -29.20
N SER A 209 -4.25 2.64 -29.13
CA SER A 209 -3.19 2.64 -30.15
C SER A 209 -3.66 1.92 -31.40
#